data_AF-A0A3R9S0J2-F1
#
_entry.id   AF-A0A3R9S0J2-F1
#
_cell.length_a   1.000
_cell.length_b   1.000
_cell.length_c   1.000
_cell.angle_alpha   90.00
_cell.angle_beta   90.00
_cell.angle_gamma   90.00
#
_symmetry.space_group_name_H-M   'P 1'
#
loop_
_entity.id
_entity.type
_entity.pdbx_description
1 polymer ?
#
loop_
_entity_poly.entity_id
_entity_poly.type
_entity_poly.pdbx_seq_one_letter_code
_entity_poly.pdbx_strand_id
1 'polypeptide(L)'
;LHENYPEISEKVWIIGRTGQGDEWFIGKEKNNILFYDHNQGEYLNINQFIDMRITFEDFLKMAFSYQQLEEKLDINEELNKVEQDQFKKLVNSINEGLYERYPFEYF
;
A
#
# COMPACT_ATOMS: atom_id res chain seq x y z
N LEU A 1 13.34 12.95 3.95
CA LEU A 1 12.03 13.66 3.96
C LEU A 1 12.12 15.01 4.67
N HIS A 2 12.45 15.07 5.97
CA HIS A 2 12.45 16.32 6.75
C HIS A 2 13.33 17.44 6.18
N GLU A 3 14.52 17.13 5.68
CA GLU A 3 15.46 18.14 5.15
C GLU A 3 15.03 18.73 3.81
N ASN A 4 14.49 17.88 2.92
CA ASN A 4 14.19 18.27 1.54
C ASN A 4 12.72 18.69 1.34
N TYR A 5 11.80 18.19 2.19
CA TYR A 5 10.36 18.38 2.06
C TYR A 5 9.72 18.63 3.44
N PRO A 6 10.07 19.73 4.12
CA PRO A 6 9.63 20.00 5.50
C PRO A 6 8.10 20.00 5.62
N GLU A 7 7.39 20.66 4.71
CA GLU A 7 5.91 20.74 4.73
C GLU A 7 5.21 19.38 4.61
N ILE A 8 5.80 18.45 3.85
CA ILE A 8 5.30 17.08 3.73
C ILE A 8 5.65 16.28 4.99
N SER A 9 6.89 16.42 5.47
CA SER A 9 7.38 15.71 6.66
C SER A 9 6.59 16.06 7.93
N GLU A 10 6.01 17.25 8.00
CA GLU A 10 5.11 17.64 9.08
C GLU A 10 3.80 16.85 9.07
N LYS A 11 3.33 16.44 7.88
CA LYS A 11 2.02 15.80 7.67
C LYS A 11 2.07 14.28 7.71
N VAL A 12 3.22 13.66 7.44
CA VAL A 12 3.32 12.21 7.26
C VAL A 12 4.52 11.57 7.96
N TRP A 13 4.42 10.27 8.23
CA TRP A 13 5.55 9.40 8.58
C TRP A 13 5.71 8.31 7.52
N ILE A 14 6.92 8.10 7.01
CA ILE A 14 7.20 6.99 6.09
C ILE A 14 7.21 5.66 6.86
N ILE A 15 6.60 4.62 6.28
CA ILE A 15 6.50 3.28 6.90
C ILE A 15 6.90 2.15 5.97
N GLY A 16 7.07 2.41 4.68
CA GLY A 16 7.49 1.39 3.72
C GLY A 16 7.87 2.01 2.40
N ARG A 17 8.68 1.28 1.63
CA ARG A 17 9.10 1.66 0.28
C ARG A 17 9.27 0.41 -0.57
N THR A 18 8.85 0.45 -1.83
CA THR A 18 9.12 -0.59 -2.81
C THR A 18 10.54 -0.50 -3.36
N GLY A 19 11.03 -1.57 -3.99
CA GLY A 19 12.33 -1.53 -4.67
C GLY A 19 12.39 -0.52 -5.84
N GLN A 20 11.24 -0.17 -6.42
CA GLN A 20 11.12 0.78 -7.53
C GLN A 20 10.98 2.23 -7.04
N GLY A 21 10.56 2.42 -5.80
CA GLY A 21 10.61 3.70 -5.13
C GLY A 21 9.26 4.24 -4.64
N ASP A 22 8.16 3.55 -4.91
CA ASP A 22 6.85 3.88 -4.32
C ASP A 22 6.88 3.75 -2.81
N GLU A 23 6.11 4.57 -2.12
CA GLU A 23 6.20 4.68 -0.67
C GLU A 23 4.84 4.67 0.01
N TRP A 24 4.83 4.10 1.21
CA TRP A 24 3.69 4.14 2.11
C TRP A 24 4.00 5.04 3.30
N PHE A 25 2.96 5.75 3.73
CA PHE A 25 3.04 6.69 4.84
C PHE A 25 1.85 6.56 5.77
N ILE A 26 2.03 6.97 7.02
CA ILE A 26 0.95 7.30 7.95
C ILE A 26 0.70 8.81 7.85
N GLY A 27 -0.53 9.20 7.52
CA GLY A 27 -0.99 10.59 7.63
C GLY A 27 -1.23 10.96 9.09
N LYS A 28 -0.50 11.94 9.63
CA LYS A 28 -0.55 12.29 11.06
C LYS A 28 -1.86 12.90 11.52
N GLU A 29 -2.60 13.53 10.62
CA GLU A 29 -3.90 14.17 10.95
C GLU A 29 -5.01 13.13 11.14
N LYS A 30 -5.10 12.15 10.24
CA LYS A 30 -6.20 11.19 10.19
C LYS A 30 -5.80 9.77 10.65
N ASN A 31 -4.52 9.54 10.91
CA ASN A 31 -3.94 8.21 11.18
C ASN A 31 -4.29 7.15 10.13
N ASN A 32 -4.42 7.59 8.87
CA ASN A 32 -4.69 6.73 7.72
C ASN A 32 -3.42 6.41 6.96
N ILE A 33 -3.48 5.37 6.14
CA ILE A 33 -2.38 4.99 5.26
C ILE A 33 -2.51 5.71 3.92
N LEU A 34 -1.40 6.31 3.53
CA LEU A 34 -1.22 7.05 2.30
C LEU A 34 -0.21 6.31 1.41
N PHE A 35 -0.44 6.31 0.12
CA PHE A 35 0.48 5.79 -0.88
C PHE A 35 0.96 6.89 -1.82
N TYR A 36 2.24 6.86 -2.20
CA TYR A 36 2.82 7.76 -3.19
C TYR A 36 3.45 6.97 -4.32
N ASP A 37 2.99 7.22 -5.54
CA ASP A 37 3.57 6.70 -6.78
C ASP A 37 4.79 7.54 -7.17
N HIS A 38 5.96 6.92 -7.17
CA HIS A 38 7.22 7.62 -7.44
C HIS A 38 7.29 8.19 -8.86
N ASN A 39 6.49 7.70 -9.80
CA ASN A 39 6.41 8.24 -11.16
C ASN A 39 5.82 9.66 -11.20
N GLN A 40 5.18 10.11 -10.11
CA GLN A 40 4.70 11.49 -9.99
C GLN A 40 5.83 12.51 -9.73
N GLY A 41 7.06 12.05 -9.47
CA GLY A 41 8.23 12.89 -9.25
C GLY A 41 8.44 13.29 -7.79
N GLU A 42 8.73 14.58 -7.56
CA GLU A 42 8.96 15.12 -6.21
C GLU A 42 7.65 15.36 -5.45
N TYR A 43 7.72 15.36 -4.12
CA TYR A 43 6.55 15.69 -3.29
C TYR A 43 6.29 17.21 -3.33
N LEU A 44 5.29 17.62 -4.10
CA LEU A 44 4.86 19.01 -4.22
C LEU A 44 3.74 19.33 -3.23
N ASN A 45 2.82 18.39 -3.00
CA ASN A 45 1.69 18.59 -2.08
C ASN A 45 1.10 17.27 -1.59
N ILE A 46 0.39 17.32 -0.46
CA ILE A 46 -0.24 16.13 0.16
C ILE A 46 -1.37 15.54 -0.69
N ASN A 47 -1.96 16.29 -1.62
CA ASN A 47 -3.05 15.79 -2.48
C ASN A 47 -2.54 14.83 -3.57
N GLN A 48 -1.22 14.72 -3.77
CA GLN A 48 -0.61 13.68 -4.61
C GLN A 48 -0.67 12.28 -3.98
N PHE A 49 -0.88 12.21 -2.66
CA PHE A 49 -0.88 10.97 -1.91
C PHE A 49 -2.27 10.34 -1.96
N ILE A 50 -2.32 9.06 -2.33
CA ILE A 50 -3.55 8.29 -2.42
C ILE A 50 -3.93 7.79 -1.03
N ASP A 51 -5.12 8.17 -0.55
CA ASP A 51 -5.68 7.66 0.70
C ASP A 51 -6.21 6.24 0.51
N MET A 52 -5.54 5.27 1.14
CA MET A 52 -5.92 3.85 1.07
C MET A 52 -7.15 3.53 1.95
N ARG A 53 -7.54 4.45 2.83
CA ARG A 53 -8.68 4.32 3.77
C ARG A 53 -8.56 3.13 4.72
N ILE A 54 -7.34 2.87 5.18
CA ILE A 54 -7.02 1.80 6.11
C ILE A 54 -6.16 2.32 7.27
N THR A 55 -6.19 1.58 8.38
CA THR A 55 -5.34 1.84 9.55
C THR A 55 -3.94 1.23 9.35
N PHE A 56 -3.00 1.54 10.26
CA PHE A 56 -1.69 0.89 10.26
C PHE A 56 -1.78 -0.63 10.56
N GLU A 57 -2.73 -1.05 11.39
CA GLU A 57 -2.94 -2.48 11.65
C GLU A 57 -3.42 -3.20 10.39
N ASP A 58 -4.37 -2.62 9.66
CA ASP A 58 -4.85 -3.14 8.39
C ASP A 58 -3.72 -3.22 7.35
N PHE A 59 -2.85 -2.21 7.32
CA PHE A 59 -1.66 -2.23 6.48
C PHE A 59 -0.72 -3.39 6.80
N LEU A 60 -0.48 -3.70 8.08
CA LEU A 60 0.33 -4.86 8.44
C LEU A 60 -0.32 -6.18 8.00
N LYS A 61 -1.63 -6.34 8.25
CA LYS A 61 -2.38 -7.53 7.80
C LYS A 61 -2.30 -7.69 6.28
N MET A 62 -2.45 -6.60 5.55
CA MET A 62 -2.35 -6.56 4.10
C MET A 62 -0.94 -6.92 3.65
N ALA A 63 0.09 -6.27 4.21
CA ALA A 63 1.50 -6.52 3.86
C ALA A 63 1.89 -8.00 4.06
N PHE A 64 1.53 -8.60 5.19
CA PHE A 64 1.79 -10.03 5.42
C PHE A 64 0.96 -10.95 4.51
N SER A 65 -0.22 -10.53 4.07
CA SER A 65 -1.03 -11.29 3.11
C SER A 65 -0.38 -11.28 1.72
N TYR A 66 0.09 -10.12 1.25
CA TYR A 66 0.81 -10.00 -0.02
C TYR A 66 2.16 -10.72 0.02
N GLN A 67 2.89 -10.66 1.14
CA GLN A 67 4.11 -11.46 1.29
C GLN A 67 3.85 -12.96 1.08
N GLN A 68 2.80 -13.51 1.70
CA GLN A 68 2.43 -14.92 1.51
C GLN A 68 1.95 -15.23 0.08
N LEU A 69 1.35 -14.26 -0.60
CA LEU A 69 0.99 -14.39 -2.01
C LEU A 69 2.24 -14.51 -2.89
N GLU A 70 3.22 -13.63 -2.68
CA GLU A 70 4.49 -13.65 -3.42
C GLU A 70 5.24 -14.97 -3.19
N GLU A 71 5.33 -15.43 -1.94
CA GLU A 71 5.95 -16.73 -1.63
C GLU A 71 5.26 -17.90 -2.34
N LYS A 72 3.94 -17.82 -2.57
CA LYS A 72 3.20 -18.83 -3.34
C LYS A 72 3.44 -18.71 -4.84
N LEU A 73 3.57 -17.49 -5.37
CA LEU A 73 3.86 -17.22 -6.78
C LEU A 73 5.31 -17.59 -7.15
N ASP A 74 6.25 -17.46 -6.21
CA ASP A 74 7.62 -17.95 -6.37
C ASP A 74 7.68 -19.48 -6.54
N ILE A 75 6.74 -20.21 -5.93
CA ILE A 75 6.63 -21.67 -6.04
C ILE A 75 5.81 -22.07 -7.27
N ASN A 76 4.72 -21.35 -7.53
CA ASN A 76 3.79 -21.62 -8.63
C ASN A 76 3.76 -20.39 -9.54
N GLU A 77 4.22 -20.52 -10.79
CA GLU A 77 4.29 -19.39 -11.74
C GLU A 77 2.97 -18.59 -11.83
N GLU A 78 1.82 -19.25 -11.65
CA GLU A 78 0.51 -18.61 -11.58
C GLU A 78 -0.44 -19.31 -10.58
N LEU A 79 -1.36 -18.53 -10.00
CA LEU A 79 -2.49 -19.04 -9.22
C LEU A 79 -3.72 -19.29 -10.10
N ASN A 80 -4.52 -20.31 -9.79
CA ASN A 80 -5.79 -20.53 -10.49
C ASN A 80 -6.88 -19.54 -10.02
N LYS A 81 -8.00 -19.46 -10.76
CA LYS A 81 -9.08 -18.51 -10.45
C LYS A 81 -9.70 -18.65 -9.07
N VAL A 82 -9.79 -19.87 -8.53
CA VAL A 82 -10.31 -20.09 -7.17
C VAL A 82 -9.39 -19.49 -6.13
N GLU A 83 -8.08 -19.66 -6.29
CA GLU A 83 -7.06 -19.12 -5.39
C GLU A 83 -6.99 -17.60 -5.47
N GLN A 84 -7.06 -17.04 -6.68
CA GLN A 84 -7.15 -15.60 -6.92
C GLN A 84 -8.37 -15.01 -6.19
N ASP A 85 -9.56 -15.60 -6.37
CA ASP A 85 -10.80 -15.13 -5.71
C ASP A 85 -10.73 -15.25 -4.18
N GLN A 86 -10.10 -16.31 -3.67
CA GLN A 86 -9.86 -16.47 -2.23
C GLN A 86 -8.96 -15.35 -1.69
N PHE A 87 -7.92 -14.98 -2.43
CA PHE A 87 -7.06 -13.87 -2.04
C PHE A 87 -7.78 -12.52 -2.06
N LYS A 88 -8.57 -12.22 -3.11
CA LYS A 88 -9.40 -10.99 -3.15
C LYS A 88 -10.32 -10.91 -1.94
N LYS A 89 -10.96 -12.02 -1.58
CA LYS A 89 -11.82 -12.12 -0.39
C LYS A 89 -11.05 -11.92 0.92
N LEU A 90 -9.83 -12.47 1.03
CA LEU A 90 -8.97 -12.27 2.20
C LEU A 90 -8.63 -10.80 2.38
N VAL A 91 -8.14 -10.13 1.33
CA VAL A 91 -7.78 -8.71 1.39
C VAL A 91 -9.01 -7.85 1.70
N ASN A 92 -10.15 -8.11 1.06
CA ASN A 92 -11.40 -7.37 1.31
C ASN A 92 -12.03 -7.69 2.68
N SER A 93 -11.61 -8.75 3.37
CA SER A 93 -12.00 -9.01 4.76
C SER A 93 -11.24 -8.15 5.79
N ILE A 94 -10.07 -7.61 5.41
CA ILE A 94 -9.32 -6.65 6.23
C ILE A 94 -10.04 -5.31 6.20
N ASN A 95 -10.38 -4.84 5.00
CA ASN A 95 -11.16 -3.64 4.80
C ASN A 95 -11.92 -3.75 3.47
N GLU A 96 -13.21 -3.40 3.46
CA GLU A 96 -14.05 -3.56 2.29
C GLU A 96 -13.52 -2.75 1.10
N GLY A 97 -13.36 -3.43 -0.05
CA GLY A 97 -12.84 -2.84 -1.29
C GLY A 97 -11.34 -2.48 -1.25
N LEU A 98 -10.58 -3.04 -0.30
CA LEU A 98 -9.15 -2.79 -0.18
C LEU A 98 -8.35 -3.35 -1.35
N TYR A 99 -8.73 -4.52 -1.88
CA TYR A 99 -8.04 -5.11 -3.03
C TYR A 99 -8.06 -4.16 -4.23
N GLU A 100 -9.21 -3.54 -4.50
CA GLU A 100 -9.40 -2.61 -5.61
C GLU A 100 -8.76 -1.23 -5.37
N ARG A 101 -8.54 -0.84 -4.11
CA ARG A 101 -7.82 0.39 -3.77
C ARG A 101 -6.30 0.22 -3.70
N TYR A 102 -5.83 -1.02 -3.62
CA TYR A 102 -4.40 -1.31 -3.58
C TYR A 102 -3.76 -0.91 -4.92
N PRO A 103 -2.63 -0.18 -4.92
CA PRO A 103 -2.09 0.44 -6.13
C PRO A 103 -1.41 -0.55 -7.10
N PHE A 104 -1.26 -1.81 -6.73
CA PHE A 104 -0.63 -2.83 -7.57
C PHE A 104 -1.64 -3.89 -7.99
N GLU A 105 -1.71 -4.16 -9.30
CA GLU A 105 -2.54 -5.22 -9.86
C GLU A 105 -1.75 -6.53 -9.92
N TYR A 106 -2.29 -7.59 -9.32
CA TYR A 106 -1.75 -8.95 -9.46
C TYR A 106 -2.57 -9.79 -10.44
N PHE A 107 -3.91 -9.65 -10.47
CA PHE A 107 -4.84 -10.43 -11.31
C PHE A 107 -6.29 -9.91 -11.32
#